data_AF-A0A3D3P034-F1
#
_entry.id   AF-A0A3D3P034-F1
#
_cell.length_a   1.000
_cell.length_b   1.000
_cell.length_c   1.000
_cell.angle_alpha   90.00
_cell.angle_beta   90.00
_cell.angle_gamma   90.00
#
_symmetry.space_group_name_H-M   'P 1'
#
loop_
_entity.id
_entity.type
_entity.pdbx_description
1 polymer ?
#
loop_
_entity_poly.entity_id
_entity_poly.type
_entity_poly.pdbx_seq_one_letter_code
_entity_poly.pdbx_strand_id
1 'polypeptide(L)'
;HQFCRIGERSIIGGCSKIVQDVPPYSTADGNPARARGLNIVGLQRAGFSREQIRALRHAFRKVYRSGLNNAQAVEELRAGELTPEAARFTDFVATTKRGIIAGGKSADDAED
;
A
#
# COMPACT_ATOMS: atom_id res chain seq x y z
N HIS A 1 15.04 -5.54 -7.34
CA HIS A 1 16.29 -4.73 -7.35
C HIS A 1 16.88 -4.73 -5.94
N GLN A 2 18.20 -4.64 -5.78
CA GLN A 2 18.82 -4.61 -4.44
C GLN A 2 18.26 -3.50 -3.54
N PHE A 3 18.19 -3.79 -2.24
CA PHE A 3 17.70 -2.92 -1.16
C PHE A 3 16.23 -2.51 -1.21
N CYS A 4 15.42 -3.09 -2.12
CA CYS A 4 13.96 -2.93 -2.07
C CYS A 4 13.39 -3.77 -0.92
N ARG A 5 12.40 -3.23 -0.23
CA ARG A 5 11.63 -3.93 0.80
C ARG A 5 10.30 -4.42 0.22
N ILE A 6 9.91 -5.63 0.56
CA ILE A 6 8.57 -6.17 0.29
C ILE A 6 7.84 -6.24 1.63
N GLY A 7 6.76 -5.47 1.75
CA GLY A 7 5.95 -5.43 2.96
C GLY A 7 5.20 -6.73 3.23
N GLU A 8 4.83 -6.95 4.48
CA GLU A 8 4.11 -8.17 4.89
C GLU A 8 2.79 -8.33 4.13
N ARG A 9 2.40 -9.58 3.84
CA ARG A 9 1.13 -9.94 3.20
C ARG A 9 0.84 -9.22 1.87
N SER A 10 1.87 -8.68 1.22
CA SER A 10 1.77 -8.19 -0.14
C SER A 10 1.75 -9.35 -1.14
N ILE A 11 1.14 -9.14 -2.29
CA ILE A 11 1.14 -10.09 -3.39
C ILE A 11 1.75 -9.44 -4.63
N ILE A 12 2.65 -10.16 -5.29
CA ILE A 12 3.35 -9.70 -6.49
C ILE A 12 2.84 -10.50 -7.68
N GLY A 13 2.35 -9.80 -8.71
CA GLY A 13 1.92 -10.40 -9.97
C GLY A 13 3.08 -11.06 -10.71
N GLY A 14 2.78 -12.09 -11.50
CA GLY A 14 3.79 -12.80 -12.30
C GLY A 14 4.56 -11.85 -13.23
N CYS A 15 5.84 -12.14 -13.46
CA CYS A 15 6.71 -11.34 -14.34
C CYS A 15 6.83 -9.85 -13.98
N SER A 16 6.54 -9.47 -12.74
CA SER A 16 6.63 -8.07 -12.29
C SER A 16 8.08 -7.62 -12.07
N LYS A 17 8.39 -6.38 -12.48
CA LYS A 17 9.71 -5.76 -12.25
C LYS A 17 9.66 -4.79 -11.07
N ILE A 18 10.09 -5.28 -9.90
CA ILE A 18 10.20 -4.47 -8.66
C ILE A 18 11.54 -3.73 -8.60
N VAL A 19 11.47 -2.39 -8.62
CA VAL A 19 12.64 -1.48 -8.52
C VAL A 19 12.59 -0.52 -7.33
N GLN A 20 11.45 -0.50 -6.63
CA GLN A 20 11.15 0.31 -5.44
C GLN A 20 10.43 -0.55 -4.40
N ASP A 21 10.25 -0.02 -3.19
CA ASP A 21 9.61 -0.75 -2.10
C ASP A 21 8.13 -1.04 -2.42
N VAL A 22 7.65 -2.23 -2.06
CA VAL A 22 6.23 -2.61 -2.13
C VAL A 22 5.65 -2.48 -0.73
N PRO A 23 4.70 -1.54 -0.48
CA PRO A 23 4.11 -1.39 0.85
C PRO A 23 3.42 -2.67 1.33
N PRO A 24 3.28 -2.87 2.65
CA PRO A 24 2.54 -3.98 3.24
C PRO A 24 1.12 -4.07 2.69
N TYR A 25 0.56 -5.28 2.72
CA TYR A 25 -0.83 -5.57 2.38
C TYR A 25 -1.23 -5.20 0.95
N SER A 26 -0.27 -4.91 0.08
CA SER A 26 -0.52 -4.32 -1.24
C SER A 26 -0.42 -5.37 -2.35
N THR A 27 -1.13 -5.13 -3.43
CA THR A 27 -1.00 -5.87 -4.70
C THR A 27 -0.10 -5.07 -5.62
N ALA A 28 1.04 -5.62 -6.01
CA ALA A 28 1.95 -5.01 -6.97
C ALA A 28 1.98 -5.83 -8.26
N ASP A 29 1.87 -5.16 -9.41
CA ASP A 29 1.88 -5.84 -10.70
C ASP A 29 2.48 -4.97 -11.82
N GLY A 30 3.13 -5.61 -12.79
CA GLY A 30 3.59 -5.02 -14.05
C GLY A 30 5.10 -4.85 -14.17
N ASN A 31 5.54 -4.40 -15.35
CA ASN A 31 6.94 -4.11 -15.67
C ASN A 31 7.02 -2.75 -16.42
N PRO A 32 7.24 -1.62 -15.72
CA PRO A 32 7.56 -1.50 -14.29
C PRO A 32 6.34 -1.74 -13.39
N ALA A 33 6.58 -2.30 -12.19
CA ALA A 33 5.51 -2.61 -11.25
C ALA A 33 4.83 -1.35 -10.69
N ARG A 34 3.54 -1.48 -10.39
CA ARG A 34 2.68 -0.45 -9.79
C ARG A 34 1.82 -1.04 -8.68
N ALA A 35 1.50 -0.24 -7.67
CA ALA A 35 0.51 -0.61 -6.66
C ALA A 35 -0.88 -0.59 -7.31
N ARG A 36 -1.55 -1.75 -7.33
CA ARG A 36 -2.89 -1.93 -7.91
C ARG A 36 -4.01 -1.79 -6.90
N GLY A 37 -3.69 -1.85 -5.61
CA GLY A 37 -4.63 -1.81 -4.51
C GLY A 37 -4.12 -2.63 -3.33
N LEU A 38 -5.02 -2.98 -2.42
CA LEU A 38 -4.74 -3.91 -1.33
C LEU A 38 -4.92 -5.36 -1.78
N ASN A 39 -4.18 -6.28 -1.16
CA ASN A 39 -4.34 -7.72 -1.28
C ASN A 39 -5.57 -8.19 -0.47
N ILE A 40 -6.77 -7.71 -0.83
CA ILE A 40 -8.00 -7.96 -0.07
C ILE A 40 -8.25 -9.46 0.14
N VAL A 41 -8.03 -10.28 -0.89
CA VAL A 41 -8.18 -11.75 -0.80
C VAL A 41 -7.24 -12.33 0.25
N GLY A 42 -5.96 -11.94 0.23
CA GLY A 42 -4.98 -12.41 1.21
C GLY A 42 -5.31 -11.96 2.63
N LEU A 43 -5.77 -10.72 2.82
CA LEU A 43 -6.16 -10.19 4.12
C LEU A 43 -7.39 -10.90 4.70
N GLN A 44 -8.42 -11.12 3.87
CA GLN A 44 -9.62 -11.86 4.28
C GLN A 44 -9.30 -13.30 4.68
N ARG A 45 -8.45 -13.98 3.91
CA ARG A 45 -7.97 -15.34 4.26
C ARG A 45 -7.13 -15.36 5.54
N ALA A 46 -6.42 -14.27 5.83
CA ALA A 46 -5.66 -14.10 7.07
C ALA A 46 -6.53 -13.68 8.27
N GLY A 47 -7.85 -13.59 8.11
CA GLY A 47 -8.79 -13.28 9.19
C GLY A 47 -8.87 -11.80 9.58
N PHE A 48 -8.45 -10.88 8.70
CA PHE A 48 -8.55 -9.45 8.98
C PHE A 48 -10.02 -9.02 9.03
N SER A 49 -10.36 -8.23 10.05
CA SER A 49 -11.71 -7.69 10.21
C SER A 49 -12.04 -6.66 9.12
N ARG A 50 -13.33 -6.38 8.94
CA ARG A 50 -13.78 -5.36 7.98
C ARG A 50 -13.25 -3.98 8.34
N GLU A 51 -13.17 -3.68 9.63
CA GLU A 51 -12.66 -2.42 10.19
C GLU A 51 -11.16 -2.27 9.88
N GLN A 52 -10.37 -3.33 10.05
CA GLN A 52 -8.95 -3.33 9.71
C GLN A 52 -8.73 -3.10 8.21
N ILE A 53 -9.50 -3.79 7.36
CA ILE A 53 -9.43 -3.60 5.90
C ILE A 53 -9.86 -2.18 5.52
N ARG A 54 -10.90 -1.62 6.17
CA ARG A 54 -11.35 -0.24 5.93
C ARG A 54 -10.27 0.78 6.31
N ALA A 55 -9.61 0.60 7.45
CA ALA A 55 -8.50 1.44 7.89
C ALA A 55 -7.33 1.39 6.89
N LEU A 56 -6.98 0.19 6.41
CA LEU A 56 -5.96 0.02 5.36
C LEU A 56 -6.37 0.69 4.04
N ARG A 57 -7.64 0.60 3.63
CA ARG A 57 -8.14 1.28 2.42
C ARG A 57 -8.03 2.79 2.54
N HIS A 58 -8.29 3.34 3.73
CA HIS A 58 -8.11 4.75 4.01
C HIS A 58 -6.63 5.16 3.90
N ALA A 59 -5.72 4.42 4.55
CA ALA A 59 -4.28 4.67 4.49
C ALA A 59 -3.73 4.58 3.06
N PHE A 60 -4.11 3.53 2.32
CA PHE A 60 -3.70 3.32 0.93
C PHE A 60 -4.15 4.48 0.03
N ARG A 61 -5.43 4.89 0.12
CA ARG A 61 -5.94 6.04 -0.65
C ARG A 61 -5.23 7.34 -0.28
N LYS A 62 -4.96 7.56 1.02
CA LYS A 62 -4.25 8.75 1.47
C LYS A 62 -2.83 8.81 0.90
N VAL A 63 -2.15 7.69 0.71
CA VAL A 63 -0.82 7.65 0.10
C VAL A 63 -0.85 7.76 -1.42
N TYR A 64 -1.82 7.13 -2.10
CA TYR A 64 -1.78 6.97 -3.56
C TYR A 64 -2.75 7.85 -4.36
N ARG A 65 -3.81 8.38 -3.74
CA ARG A 65 -4.93 9.04 -4.45
C ARG A 65 -5.30 10.43 -3.91
N SER A 66 -4.58 10.94 -2.91
CA SER A 66 -4.86 12.23 -2.28
C SER A 66 -4.15 13.43 -2.95
N GLY A 67 -3.26 13.17 -3.92
CA GLY A 67 -2.39 14.21 -4.49
C GLY A 67 -1.26 14.67 -3.56
N LEU A 68 -1.15 14.08 -2.36
CA LEU A 68 -0.09 14.37 -1.40
C LEU A 68 1.20 13.63 -1.76
N ASN A 69 2.33 14.19 -1.36
CA ASN A 69 3.57 13.42 -1.33
C ASN A 69 3.59 12.46 -0.11
N ASN A 70 4.54 11.52 -0.09
CA ASN A 70 4.62 10.51 0.97
C ASN A 70 4.75 11.11 2.38
N ALA A 71 5.49 12.21 2.55
CA ALA A 71 5.68 12.82 3.87
C ALA A 71 4.38 13.45 4.38
N GLN A 72 3.69 14.20 3.52
CA GLN A 72 2.38 14.79 3.82
C GLN A 72 1.33 13.73 4.12
N ALA A 73 1.27 12.67 3.30
CA ALA A 73 0.33 11.57 3.53
C ALA A 73 0.59 10.87 4.87
N VAL A 74 1.86 10.65 5.24
CA VAL A 74 2.24 10.08 6.53
C VAL A 74 1.86 10.98 7.69
N GLU A 75 2.10 12.30 7.57
CA GLU A 75 1.72 13.29 8.57
C GLU A 75 0.21 13.29 8.82
N GLU A 76 -0.59 13.37 7.75
CA GLU A 76 -2.06 13.33 7.86
C GLU A 76 -2.57 12.01 8.45
N LEU A 77 -1.95 10.87 8.12
CA LEU A 77 -2.34 9.58 8.69
C LEU A 77 -2.02 9.52 10.19
N ARG A 78 -0.88 10.05 10.61
CA ARG A 78 -0.46 10.07 12.02
C ARG A 78 -1.24 11.08 12.87
N ALA A 79 -1.88 12.06 12.25
CA ALA A 79 -2.77 12.99 12.95
C ALA A 79 -4.10 12.34 13.39
N GLY A 80 -4.47 11.20 12.80
CA GLY A 80 -5.67 10.45 13.16
C GLY A 80 -5.37 9.19 13.97
N GLU A 81 -6.43 8.53 14.44
CA GLU A 81 -6.31 7.19 15.04
C GLU A 81 -6.07 6.14 13.96
N LEU A 82 -5.01 5.35 14.13
CA LEU A 82 -4.66 4.25 13.23
C LEU A 82 -4.83 2.91 13.93
N THR A 83 -5.41 1.94 13.22
CA THR A 83 -5.28 0.55 13.65
C THR A 83 -3.81 0.11 13.59
N PRO A 84 -3.39 -0.94 14.32
CA PRO A 84 -2.02 -1.42 14.26
C PRO A 84 -1.54 -1.74 12.83
N GLU A 85 -2.43 -2.25 11.98
CA GLU A 85 -2.14 -2.55 10.57
C GLU A 85 -1.90 -1.27 9.77
N ALA A 86 -2.77 -0.26 9.94
CA ALA A 86 -2.62 1.01 9.25
C ALA A 86 -1.36 1.75 9.71
N ALA A 87 -1.01 1.68 11.01
CA ALA A 87 0.24 2.20 11.54
C ALA A 87 1.46 1.52 10.90
N ARG A 88 1.47 0.18 10.79
CA ARG A 88 2.55 -0.56 10.10
C ARG A 88 2.70 -0.17 8.64
N PHE A 89 1.59 0.03 7.93
CA PHE A 89 1.61 0.54 6.56
C PHE A 89 2.24 1.95 6.49
N THR A 90 1.78 2.87 7.34
CA THR A 90 2.26 4.26 7.42
C THR A 90 3.76 4.31 7.75
N ASP A 91 4.22 3.53 8.71
CA ASP A 91 5.63 3.50 9.12
C ASP A 91 6.54 2.91 8.03
N PHE A 92 6.05 1.92 7.29
CA PHE A 92 6.78 1.40 6.14
C PHE A 92 6.98 2.50 5.08
N VAL A 93 5.93 3.27 4.78
CA VAL A 93 6.02 4.40 3.84
C VAL A 93 6.98 5.48 4.36
N ALA A 94 6.90 5.81 5.65
CA ALA A 94 7.75 6.83 6.27
C ALA A 94 9.25 6.48 6.26
N THR A 95 9.59 5.19 6.32
CA THR A 95 10.97 4.70 6.47
C THR A 95 11.61 4.23 5.15
N THR A 96 10.95 4.47 4.01
CA THR A 96 11.48 4.05 2.72
C THR A 96 12.75 4.81 2.33
N LYS A 97 13.74 4.07 1.81
CA LYS A 97 15.00 4.63 1.28
C LYS A 97 15.03 4.69 -0.25
N ARG A 98 14.24 3.84 -0.92
CA ARG A 98 14.16 3.75 -2.39
C ARG A 98 12.89 4.37 -2.97
N GLY A 99 12.03 4.92 -2.11
CA GLY A 99 10.65 5.22 -2.46
C GLY A 99 9.81 3.96 -2.56
N ILE A 100 8.49 4.16 -2.57
CA ILE A 100 7.50 3.11 -2.80
C ILE A 100 7.13 3.06 -4.27
N ILE A 101 6.71 1.88 -4.76
CA ILE A 101 6.15 1.74 -6.10
C ILE A 101 5.01 2.74 -6.31
N ALA A 102 4.94 3.36 -7.49
CA ALA A 102 3.87 4.30 -7.83
C ALA A 102 2.50 3.60 -7.92
N GLY A 103 1.44 4.36 -7.65
CA GLY A 103 0.06 3.90 -7.89
C GLY A 103 -0.20 3.65 -9.39
N GLY A 104 -0.89 2.56 -9.70
CA GLY A 104 -1.47 2.36 -11.03
C GLY A 104 -2.85 3.01 -11.11
N LYS A 105 -3.35 3.28 -12.32
CA LYS A 105 -4.79 3.51 -12.54
C LYS A 105 -5.53 2.24 -12.07
N SER A 106 -6.47 2.37 -11.15
CA SER A 106 -7.27 1.22 -10.66
C SER A 106 -8.41 0.96 -11.64
N ALA A 107 -8.80 -0.31 -11.81
CA ALA A 107 -10.11 -0.63 -12.39
C ALA A 107 -11.26 -0.32 -11.40
N ASP A 108 -10.97 -0.31 -10.09
CA ASP A 108 -11.89 0.07 -9.00
C ASP A 108 -12.25 1.57 -8.96
N ASP A 109 -11.75 2.39 -9.89
CA ASP A 109 -12.16 3.81 -10.01
C ASP A 109 -13.56 3.94 -10.67
N ALA A 110 -14.27 2.83 -10.89
CA ALA A 110 -15.58 2.76 -11.53
C ALA A 110 -16.75 2.42 -10.58
N GLU A 111 -16.50 2.23 -9.27
CA GLU A 111 -17.54 1.88 -8.28
C GLU A 111 -17.55 2.81 -7.05
N ASP A 112 -17.34 4.12 -7.26
CA ASP A 112 -17.88 5.17 -6.36
C ASP A 112 -19.18 5.74 -6.97
#